data_AF-A0A4R6KGW7-F1
#
_entry.id   AF-A0A4R6KGW7-F1
#
_cell.length_a   1.000
_cell.length_b   1.000
_cell.length_c   1.000
_cell.angle_alpha   90.00
_cell.angle_beta   90.00
_cell.angle_gamma   90.00
#
_symmetry.space_group_name_H-M   'P 1'
#
loop_
_entity.id
_entity.type
_entity.pdbx_description
1 polymer ?
#
loop_
_entity_poly.entity_id
_entity_poly.type
_entity_poly.pdbx_seq_one_letter_code
_entity_poly.pdbx_strand_id
1 'polypeptide(L)'
;MVDTQYGPVQVEITVRGGRITKARALQHPSGDGTTDQINSYAVPQLNHEALAAQSANIDTVSGATFTSGGYRESLQSALDAAHQAGAR
;
A
#
# COMPACT_ATOMS: atom_id res chain seq x y z
N MET A 1 -12.50 8.97 -9.40
CA MET A 1 -11.42 8.12 -9.91
C MET A 1 -10.19 9.00 -9.94
N VAL A 2 -9.24 8.80 -9.03
CA VAL A 2 -7.94 9.48 -9.11
C VAL A 2 -7.16 8.81 -10.24
N ASP A 3 -7.37 9.34 -11.44
CA ASP A 3 -6.59 9.01 -12.63
C ASP A 3 -5.19 9.59 -12.43
N THR A 4 -4.39 8.89 -11.64
CA THR A 4 -2.96 9.14 -11.63
C THR A 4 -2.43 8.56 -12.94
N GLN A 5 -1.66 9.36 -13.66
CA GLN A 5 -1.02 9.04 -14.94
C GLN A 5 -0.19 7.72 -14.97
N TYR A 6 -0.07 7.03 -13.83
CA TYR A 6 0.65 5.78 -13.65
C TYR A 6 -0.22 4.57 -13.24
N GLY A 7 -1.55 4.70 -13.26
CA GLY A 7 -2.49 3.60 -12.95
C GLY A 7 -2.68 3.34 -11.44
N PRO A 8 -3.73 2.59 -11.06
CA PRO A 8 -4.06 2.38 -9.66
C PRO A 8 -3.00 1.52 -8.95
N VAL A 9 -2.51 1.99 -7.80
CA VAL A 9 -1.78 1.15 -6.85
C VAL A 9 -2.78 0.25 -6.16
N GLN A 10 -2.55 -1.06 -6.16
CA GLN A 10 -3.44 -2.02 -5.51
C GLN A 10 -2.69 -2.75 -4.41
N VAL A 11 -3.21 -2.70 -3.18
CA VAL A 11 -2.57 -3.30 -1.99
C VAL A 11 -3.46 -4.40 -1.45
N GLU A 12 -2.85 -5.55 -1.19
CA GLU A 12 -3.49 -6.66 -0.49
C GLU A 12 -2.91 -6.77 0.90
N ILE A 13 -3.79 -6.86 1.89
CA ILE A 13 -3.42 -7.18 3.27
C ILE A 13 -4.02 -8.49 3.72
N THR A 14 -3.32 -9.17 4.62
CA THR A 14 -3.82 -10.33 5.35
C THR A 14 -4.02 -9.95 6.81
N VAL A 15 -5.27 -9.97 7.26
CA VAL A 15 -5.61 -9.71 8.66
C VAL A 15 -5.90 -11.04 9.36
N ARG A 16 -5.26 -11.28 10.51
CA ARG A 16 -5.56 -12.43 11.39
C ARG A 16 -5.73 -11.94 12.81
N GLY A 17 -6.82 -12.32 13.47
CA GLY A 17 -7.12 -11.89 14.83
C GLY A 17 -7.18 -10.37 14.99
N GLY A 18 -7.67 -9.65 13.97
CA GLY A 18 -7.76 -8.18 13.99
C GLY A 18 -6.45 -7.45 13.75
N ARG A 19 -5.36 -8.15 13.38
CA ARG A 19 -4.04 -7.54 13.15
C ARG A 19 -3.54 -7.82 11.73
N ILE A 20 -2.85 -6.86 11.13
CA ILE A 20 -2.22 -7.03 9.83
C ILE A 20 -1.02 -7.96 10.00
N THR A 21 -1.07 -9.12 9.35
CA THR A 21 -0.01 -10.14 9.36
C THR A 21 0.81 -10.14 8.07
N LYS A 22 0.27 -9.56 7.00
CA LYS A 22 0.96 -9.42 5.72
C LYS A 22 0.41 -8.21 4.97
N ALA A 23 1.27 -7.50 4.25
CA ALA A 23 0.89 -6.46 3.30
C ALA A 23 1.74 -6.64 2.04
N ARG A 24 1.12 -6.55 0.85
CA ARG A 24 1.81 -6.55 -0.43
C ARG A 24 1.15 -5.60 -1.42
N ALA A 25 1.95 -4.87 -2.19
CA ALA A 25 1.47 -4.23 -3.40
C ALA A 25 1.28 -5.30 -4.50
N LEU A 26 0.05 -5.49 -4.96
CA LEU A 26 -0.32 -6.33 -6.11
C LEU A 26 -0.04 -5.62 -7.44
N GLN A 27 -0.30 -4.32 -7.44
CA GLN A 27 -0.15 -3.48 -8.61
C GLN A 27 0.48 -2.18 -8.15
N HIS A 28 1.51 -1.75 -8.88
CA HIS A 28 2.20 -0.52 -8.61
C HIS A 28 2.50 0.17 -9.95
N PRO A 29 2.55 1.50 -9.97
CA PRO A 29 2.86 2.27 -11.15
C PRO A 29 4.22 1.84 -11.71
N SER A 30 4.22 1.33 -12.94
CA SER A 30 5.41 0.95 -13.71
C SER A 30 5.41 1.77 -15.00
N GLY A 31 6.52 2.45 -15.31
CA GLY A 31 6.56 3.37 -16.45
C GLY A 31 7.97 3.62 -16.98
N ASP A 32 8.89 3.99 -16.10
CA ASP A 32 10.29 4.26 -16.42
C ASP A 32 11.21 3.41 -15.54
N GLY A 33 12.42 3.08 -16.03
CA GLY A 33 13.39 2.29 -15.26
C GLY A 33 13.73 2.90 -13.89
N THR A 34 13.68 4.23 -13.77
CA THR A 34 13.81 4.94 -12.48
C THR A 34 12.66 4.63 -11.52
N THR A 35 11.42 4.60 -12.01
CA THR A 35 10.22 4.29 -11.22
C THR A 35 10.26 2.85 -10.71
N ASP A 36 10.67 1.90 -11.56
CA ASP A 36 10.88 0.51 -11.16
C ASP A 36 11.98 0.38 -10.10
N GLN A 37 13.09 1.10 -10.27
CA GLN A 37 14.18 1.11 -9.28
C GLN A 37 13.70 1.68 -7.93
N ILE A 38 12.92 2.78 -7.96
CA ILE A 38 12.29 3.38 -6.78
C ILE A 38 11.34 2.40 -6.10
N ASN A 39 10.43 1.79 -6.86
CA ASN A 39 9.48 0.83 -6.33
C ASN A 39 10.17 -0.39 -5.71
N SER A 40 11.32 -0.82 -6.23
CA SER A 40 12.05 -1.97 -5.70
C SER A 40 12.45 -1.83 -4.24
N TYR A 41 12.76 -0.61 -3.78
CA TYR A 41 13.06 -0.33 -2.37
C TYR A 41 11.86 0.26 -1.62
N ALA A 42 11.00 1.03 -2.29
CA ALA A 42 9.85 1.66 -1.65
C ALA A 42 8.75 0.66 -1.27
N VAL A 43 8.41 -0.30 -2.14
CA VAL A 43 7.36 -1.31 -1.86
C VAL A 43 7.68 -2.13 -0.60
N PRO A 44 8.87 -2.74 -0.44
CA PRO A 44 9.17 -3.50 0.77
C PRO A 44 9.19 -2.61 2.04
N GLN A 45 9.63 -1.36 1.93
CA GLN A 45 9.60 -0.42 3.06
C GLN A 45 8.15 -0.06 3.46
N LEU A 46 7.29 0.28 2.50
CA LEU A 46 5.86 0.55 2.72
C LEU A 46 5.14 -0.67 3.31
N ASN A 47 5.49 -1.90 2.85
CA ASN A 47 4.95 -3.13 3.43
C ASN A 47 5.34 -3.27 4.91
N HIS A 48 6.60 -2.99 5.25
CA HIS A 48 7.10 -3.06 6.62
C HIS A 48 6.46 -1.99 7.51
N GLU A 49 6.34 -0.76 7.02
CA GLU A 49 5.66 0.32 7.72
C GLU A 49 4.18 0.00 7.94
N ALA A 50 3.48 -0.59 6.97
CA ALA A 50 2.09 -1.00 7.13
C ALA A 50 1.93 -2.06 8.24
N LEU A 51 2.86 -3.01 8.32
CA LEU A 51 2.90 -4.02 9.38
C LEU A 51 3.23 -3.40 10.73
N ALA A 52 4.11 -2.41 10.79
CA ALA A 52 4.48 -1.72 12.03
C ALA A 52 3.35 -0.79 12.54
N ALA A 53 2.82 0.05 11.65
CA ALA A 53 1.75 1.00 11.95
C ALA A 53 0.40 0.31 12.20
N GLN A 54 0.19 -0.90 11.66
CA GLN A 54 -1.10 -1.60 11.68
C GLN A 54 -2.24 -0.71 11.14
N SER A 55 -1.92 0.20 10.23
CA SER A 55 -2.78 1.29 9.77
C SER A 55 -2.28 1.80 8.42
N ALA A 56 -3.14 2.52 7.68
CA ALA A 56 -2.74 3.21 6.46
C ALA A 56 -1.95 4.49 6.69
N ASN A 57 -1.71 4.87 7.95
CA ASN A 57 -0.89 6.02 8.31
C ASN A 57 0.60 5.64 8.29
N ILE A 58 1.13 5.47 7.08
CA ILE A 58 2.54 5.18 6.81
C ILE A 58 3.22 6.39 6.18
N ASP A 59 4.54 6.48 6.32
CA ASP A 59 5.31 7.58 5.77
C ASP A 59 5.47 7.42 4.25
N THR A 60 5.70 8.55 3.59
CA THR A 60 5.98 8.56 2.16
C THR A 60 7.47 8.29 1.96
N VAL A 61 7.79 7.26 1.17
CA VAL A 61 9.19 6.95 0.84
C VAL A 61 9.71 7.97 -0.17
N SER A 62 10.93 8.46 0.07
CA SER A 62 11.57 9.45 -0.80
C SER A 62 11.71 8.94 -2.25
N GLY A 63 11.18 9.73 -3.20
CA GLY A 63 11.11 9.38 -4.62
C GLY A 63 9.86 8.58 -5.01
N ALA A 64 9.14 7.99 -4.06
CA ALA A 64 7.98 7.14 -4.29
C ALA A 64 6.65 7.81 -3.92
N THR A 65 6.52 9.13 -4.12
CA THR A 65 5.34 9.89 -3.68
C THR A 65 4.04 9.33 -4.26
N PHE A 66 4.03 8.99 -5.55
CA PHE A 66 2.86 8.41 -6.22
C PHE A 66 2.52 7.02 -5.68
N THR A 67 3.52 6.13 -5.61
CA THR A 67 3.34 4.78 -5.07
C THR A 67 2.89 4.82 -3.62
N SER A 68 3.51 5.63 -2.78
CA SER A 68 3.17 5.76 -1.35
C SER A 68 1.76 6.33 -1.15
N GLY A 69 1.37 7.32 -1.96
CA GLY A 69 0.02 7.90 -1.94
C GLY A 69 -1.04 6.86 -2.29
N GLY A 70 -0.90 6.19 -3.44
CA GLY A 70 -1.83 5.15 -3.84
C GLY A 70 -1.81 3.93 -2.92
N TYR A 71 -0.65 3.58 -2.37
CA TYR A 71 -0.52 2.48 -1.41
C TYR A 71 -1.30 2.80 -0.13
N ARG A 72 -1.22 4.03 0.40
CA ARG A 72 -2.01 4.46 1.56
C ARG A 72 -3.50 4.39 1.31
N GLU A 73 -3.98 4.93 0.19
CA GLU A 73 -5.42 4.91 -0.13
C GLU A 73 -5.96 3.48 -0.27
N SER A 74 -5.20 2.61 -0.95
CA SER A 74 -5.55 1.20 -1.10
C SER A 74 -5.48 0.43 0.22
N LEU A 75 -4.45 0.69 1.04
CA LEU A 75 -4.30 0.09 2.36
C LEU A 75 -5.44 0.50 3.29
N GLN A 76 -5.83 1.78 3.29
CA GLN A 76 -6.97 2.27 4.09
C GLN A 76 -8.25 1.55 3.68
N SER A 77 -8.51 1.48 2.37
CA SER A 77 -9.70 0.78 1.84
C SER A 77 -9.72 -0.70 2.24
N ALA A 78 -8.57 -1.38 2.19
CA ALA A 78 -8.45 -2.78 2.56
C ALA A 78 -8.63 -2.99 4.08
N LEU A 79 -8.13 -2.06 4.90
CA LEU A 79 -8.32 -2.07 6.34
C LEU A 79 -9.77 -1.84 6.71
N ASP A 80 -10.43 -0.87 6.11
CA ASP A 80 -11.86 -0.61 6.31
C ASP A 80 -12.70 -1.84 5.93
N ALA A 81 -12.41 -2.47 4.80
CA ALA A 81 -13.08 -3.70 4.39
C ALA A 81 -12.83 -4.85 5.38
N ALA A 82 -11.60 -5.03 5.86
CA ALA A 82 -11.27 -6.05 6.86
C ALA A 82 -11.96 -5.80 8.21
N HIS A 83 -12.06 -4.53 8.62
CA HIS A 83 -12.75 -4.14 9.85
C HIS A 83 -14.26 -4.41 9.75
N GLN A 84 -14.87 -4.06 8.62
CA GLN A 84 -16.29 -4.36 8.36
C GLN A 84 -16.57 -5.85 8.25
N ALA A 85 -15.65 -6.64 7.71
CA ALA A 85 -15.79 -8.10 7.62
C ALA A 85 -15.63 -8.79 8.98
N GLY A 86 -14.78 -8.27 9.86
CA GLY A 86 -14.61 -8.77 11.23
C GLY A 86 -15.68 -8.31 12.22
N ALA A 87 -16.47 -7.29 11.87
CA ALA A 87 -17.58 -6.77 12.68
C ALA A 87 -18.93 -7.49 12.41
N ARG A 88 -18.93 -8.54 11.60
CA ARG A 88 -20.08 -9.41 11.34
C ARG A 88 -19.91 -10.77 12.00
#